data_AF-A0A069IQ38-F1
#
_entry.id   AF-A0A069IQ38-F1
#
_cell.length_a   1.000
_cell.length_b   1.000
_cell.length_c   1.000
_cell.angle_alpha   90.00
_cell.angle_beta   90.00
_cell.angle_gamma   90.00
#
_symmetry.space_group_name_H-M   'P 1'
#
loop_
_entity.id
_entity.type
_entity.pdbx_description
1 polymer ?
#
loop_
_entity_poly.entity_id
_entity_poly.type
_entity_poly.pdbx_seq_one_letter_code
_entity_poly.pdbx_strand_id
1 'polypeptide(L)'
;MSQDEELLFESLRLELRRGSLILAVLASLRREQYGYSLRVALGEVGVEMEESTLYPLLRRLESQGLLDSEWREEERRKKRFYRLSPRGEAMLARLAAEWRGLSASLEKML
;
A
#
# COMPACT_ATOMS: atom_id res chain seq x y z
N MET A 1 16.47 21.98 -16.65
CA MET A 1 17.06 20.91 -15.82
C MET A 1 17.79 19.97 -16.74
N SER A 2 18.99 19.52 -16.36
CA SER A 2 19.72 18.54 -17.14
C SER A 2 18.96 17.20 -17.12
N GLN A 3 19.21 16.34 -18.11
CA GLN A 3 18.62 15.00 -18.15
C GLN A 3 18.99 14.20 -16.88
N ASP A 4 20.17 14.43 -16.33
CA ASP A 4 20.65 13.76 -15.11
C ASP A 4 19.92 14.24 -13.84
N GLU A 5 19.60 15.54 -13.75
CA GLU A 5 18.82 16.10 -12.63
C GLU A 5 17.39 15.53 -12.59
N GLU A 6 16.77 15.36 -13.76
CA GLU A 6 15.43 14.79 -13.88
C GLU A 6 15.40 13.32 -13.43
N LEU A 7 16.40 12.53 -13.88
CA LEU A 7 16.54 11.13 -13.48
C LEU A 7 16.80 10.98 -11.98
N LEU A 8 17.64 11.85 -11.41
CA LEU A 8 17.90 11.89 -9.98
C LEU A 8 16.62 12.19 -9.18
N PHE A 9 15.87 13.23 -9.60
CA PHE A 9 14.62 13.60 -8.95
C PHE A 9 13.61 12.44 -8.96
N GLU A 10 13.42 11.79 -10.11
CA GLU A 10 12.49 10.66 -10.23
C GLU A 10 12.90 9.47 -9.35
N SER A 11 14.20 9.17 -9.25
CA SER A 11 14.70 8.12 -8.35
C SER A 11 14.37 8.42 -6.88
N LEU A 12 14.68 9.63 -6.42
CA LEU A 12 14.42 10.06 -5.04
C LEU A 12 12.91 10.11 -4.73
N ARG A 13 12.09 10.57 -5.70
CA ARG A 13 10.64 10.58 -5.60
C ARG A 13 10.07 9.17 -5.43
N LEU A 14 10.60 8.20 -6.17
CA LEU A 14 10.19 6.80 -6.05
C LEU A 14 10.61 6.19 -4.71
N GLU A 15 11.78 6.52 -4.16
CA GLU A 15 12.21 6.08 -2.83
C GLU A 15 11.27 6.58 -1.73
N LEU A 16 10.92 7.87 -1.76
CA LEU A 16 9.95 8.45 -0.83
C LEU A 16 8.60 7.73 -0.89
N ARG A 17 8.11 7.42 -2.09
CA ARG A 17 6.84 6.68 -2.28
C ARG A 17 6.91 5.23 -1.81
N ARG A 18 8.01 4.53 -2.04
CA ARG A 18 8.17 3.12 -1.60
C ARG A 18 8.02 2.97 -0.09
N GLY A 19 8.47 3.97 0.69
CA GLY A 19 8.35 3.97 2.14
C GLY A 19 6.92 3.94 2.68
N SER A 20 5.93 4.39 1.90
CA SER A 20 4.53 4.50 2.34
C SER A 20 3.61 3.40 1.79
N LEU A 21 4.09 2.54 0.87
CA LEU A 21 3.26 1.53 0.19
C LEU A 21 2.56 0.56 1.15
N ILE A 22 3.25 0.10 2.18
CA ILE A 22 2.67 -0.82 3.18
C ILE A 22 1.51 -0.15 3.90
N LEU A 23 1.71 1.10 4.34
CA LEU A 23 0.67 1.87 5.03
C LEU A 23 -0.54 2.10 4.12
N ALA A 24 -0.30 2.44 2.84
CA ALA A 24 -1.37 2.64 1.85
C ALA A 24 -2.17 1.37 1.60
N VAL A 25 -1.51 0.22 1.41
CA VAL A 25 -2.18 -1.08 1.22
C VAL A 25 -3.02 -1.45 2.44
N LEU A 26 -2.44 -1.37 3.65
CA LEU A 26 -3.18 -1.66 4.88
C LEU A 26 -4.39 -0.73 5.03
N ALA A 27 -4.20 0.58 4.82
CA ALA A 27 -5.29 1.56 4.92
C ALA A 27 -6.42 1.30 3.92
N SER A 28 -6.09 0.94 2.68
CA SER A 28 -7.07 0.64 1.62
C SER A 28 -7.84 -0.65 1.90
N LEU A 29 -7.20 -1.63 2.56
CA LEU A 29 -7.80 -2.91 2.95
C LEU A 29 -8.64 -2.88 4.23
N ARG A 30 -8.91 -1.69 4.80
CA ARG A 30 -10.03 -1.50 5.75
C ARG A 30 -11.37 -1.88 5.13
N ARG A 31 -11.47 -1.72 3.81
CA ARG A 31 -12.55 -2.27 3.01
C ARG A 31 -12.00 -3.46 2.25
N GLU A 32 -12.79 -4.52 2.18
CA GLU A 32 -12.41 -5.72 1.47
C GLU A 32 -12.27 -5.43 -0.04
N GLN A 33 -11.19 -5.93 -0.63
CA GLN A 33 -10.86 -5.74 -2.05
C GLN A 33 -10.14 -6.95 -2.64
N TYR A 34 -10.24 -7.13 -3.95
CA TYR A 34 -9.39 -8.07 -4.69
C TYR A 34 -8.23 -7.32 -5.37
N GLY A 35 -7.20 -8.04 -5.82
CA GLY A 35 -5.94 -7.43 -6.28
C GLY A 35 -6.10 -6.28 -7.28
N TYR A 36 -6.94 -6.46 -8.30
CA TYR A 36 -7.18 -5.40 -9.30
C TYR A 36 -7.94 -4.20 -8.73
N SER A 37 -9.01 -4.40 -7.95
CA SER A 37 -9.76 -3.26 -7.38
C SER A 37 -8.89 -2.47 -6.40
N LEU A 38 -8.07 -3.16 -5.61
CA LEU A 38 -7.12 -2.54 -4.70
C LEU A 38 -6.10 -1.67 -5.46
N ARG A 39 -5.55 -2.19 -6.57
CA ARG A 39 -4.60 -1.44 -7.41
C ARG A 39 -5.24 -0.17 -7.96
N VAL A 40 -6.47 -0.25 -8.46
CA VAL A 40 -7.22 0.90 -8.96
C VAL A 40 -7.44 1.93 -7.84
N ALA A 41 -7.94 1.51 -6.68
CA ALA A 41 -8.20 2.40 -5.54
C ALA A 41 -6.93 3.09 -5.02
N LEU A 42 -5.77 2.42 -5.09
CA LEU A 42 -4.48 3.03 -4.73
C LEU A 42 -4.02 4.05 -5.79
N GLY A 43 -4.21 3.76 -7.08
CA GLY A 43 -3.90 4.68 -8.17
C GLY A 43 -4.74 5.97 -8.11
N GLU A 44 -6.03 5.89 -7.76
CA GLU A 44 -6.91 7.06 -7.60
C GLU A 44 -6.41 8.08 -6.58
N VAL A 45 -5.64 7.64 -5.58
CA VAL A 45 -5.01 8.52 -4.57
C VAL A 45 -3.52 8.76 -4.83
N GLY A 46 -3.03 8.42 -6.03
CA GLY A 46 -1.65 8.67 -6.48
C GLY A 46 -0.60 7.65 -6.01
N VAL A 47 -1.04 6.52 -5.47
CA VAL A 47 -0.18 5.39 -5.04
C VAL A 47 -0.14 4.34 -6.14
N GLU A 48 0.64 4.61 -7.17
CA GLU A 48 0.83 3.69 -8.30
C GLU A 48 1.64 2.46 -7.89
N MET A 49 1.18 1.28 -8.32
CA MET A 49 1.85 0.02 -8.01
C MET A 49 1.58 -1.05 -9.07
N GLU A 50 2.65 -1.68 -9.52
CA GLU A 50 2.61 -2.82 -10.45
C GLU A 50 2.12 -4.10 -9.77
N GLU A 51 1.49 -4.99 -10.53
CA GLU A 51 1.03 -6.29 -10.03
C GLU A 51 2.17 -7.14 -9.46
N SER A 52 3.35 -7.06 -10.09
CA SER A 52 4.58 -7.73 -9.64
C SER A 52 5.06 -7.26 -8.26
N THR A 53 4.61 -6.08 -7.80
CA THR A 53 4.88 -5.55 -6.47
C THR A 53 3.74 -5.83 -5.51
N LEU A 54 2.50 -5.64 -5.98
CA LEU A 54 1.30 -5.77 -5.15
C LEU A 54 1.10 -7.21 -4.64
N TYR A 55 1.16 -8.21 -5.51
CA TYR A 55 0.84 -9.58 -5.12
C TYR A 55 1.84 -10.19 -4.13
N PRO A 56 3.18 -10.03 -4.30
CA PRO A 56 4.13 -10.44 -3.27
C PRO A 56 3.93 -9.70 -1.95
N LEU A 57 3.60 -8.40 -1.98
CA LEU A 57 3.31 -7.63 -0.77
C LEU A 57 2.08 -8.16 -0.04
N LEU A 58 0.98 -8.44 -0.74
CA LEU A 58 -0.24 -9.02 -0.15
C LEU A 58 0.04 -10.37 0.52
N ARG A 59 0.76 -11.27 -0.17
CA ARG A 59 1.16 -12.58 0.38
C ARG A 59 2.01 -12.43 1.64
N ARG A 60 2.92 -11.45 1.68
CA ARG A 60 3.75 -11.16 2.85
C ARG A 60 2.94 -10.63 4.02
N LEU A 61 2.02 -9.69 3.78
CA LEU A 61 1.18 -9.12 4.84
C LEU A 61 0.21 -10.16 5.41
N GLU A 62 -0.32 -11.04 4.56
CA GLU A 62 -1.11 -12.20 4.96
C GLU A 62 -0.28 -13.18 5.81
N SER A 63 0.93 -13.56 5.39
CA SER A 63 1.77 -14.48 6.16
C SER A 63 2.22 -13.92 7.52
N GLN A 64 2.21 -12.58 7.67
CA GLN A 64 2.42 -11.88 8.93
C GLN A 64 1.14 -11.79 9.81
N GLY A 65 0.02 -12.33 9.33
CA GLY A 65 -1.28 -12.31 10.01
C GLY A 65 -1.94 -10.93 10.03
N LEU A 66 -1.54 -10.02 9.15
CA LEU A 66 -2.11 -8.67 9.06
C LEU A 66 -3.34 -8.61 8.15
N LEU A 67 -3.48 -9.58 7.23
CA LEU A 67 -4.60 -9.68 6.31
C LEU A 67 -5.28 -11.03 6.46
N ASP A 68 -6.60 -11.01 6.34
CA ASP A 68 -7.40 -12.21 6.05
C ASP A 68 -7.67 -12.25 4.54
N SER A 69 -7.79 -13.45 3.97
CA SER A 69 -8.17 -13.61 2.57
C SER A 69 -9.18 -14.73 2.34
N GLU A 70 -9.93 -14.60 1.24
CA GLU A 70 -10.94 -15.57 0.84
C GLU A 70 -10.96 -15.70 -0.69
N TRP A 71 -11.04 -16.94 -1.17
CA TRP A 71 -11.28 -17.21 -2.59
C TRP A 71 -12.79 -17.24 -2.86
N ARG A 72 -13.26 -16.40 -3.79
CA ARG A 72 -14.64 -16.38 -4.25
C ARG A 72 -14.72 -16.47 -5.76
N GLU A 73 -15.80 -17.06 -6.25
CA GLU A 73 -16.11 -17.04 -7.67
C GLU A 73 -17.08 -15.90 -7.98
N GLU A 74 -16.64 -14.96 -8.80
CA GLU A 74 -17.47 -13.89 -9.33
C GLU A 74 -17.32 -13.86 -10.85
N GLU A 75 -18.43 -13.72 -11.58
CA GLU A 75 -18.41 -13.64 -13.05
C GLU A 75 -17.65 -14.81 -13.71
N ARG A 76 -17.76 -16.02 -13.13
CA ARG A 76 -17.05 -17.24 -13.57
C ARG A 76 -15.52 -17.16 -13.45
N ARG A 77 -14.99 -16.23 -12.65
CA ARG A 77 -13.56 -16.11 -12.34
C ARG A 77 -13.34 -16.22 -10.83
N LYS A 78 -12.36 -17.03 -10.44
CA LYS A 78 -11.91 -17.09 -9.04
C LYS A 78 -11.07 -15.85 -8.74
N LYS A 79 -11.57 -15.01 -7.83
CA LYS A 79 -10.88 -13.85 -7.29
C LYS A 79 -10.49 -14.13 -5.84
N ARG A 80 -9.33 -13.64 -5.42
CA ARG A 80 -8.92 -13.65 -4.01
C ARG A 80 -9.16 -12.27 -3.42
N PHE A 81 -10.05 -12.20 -2.44
CA PHE A 81 -10.37 -11.01 -1.69
C PHE A 81 -9.48 -10.94 -0.45
N TYR A 82 -9.09 -9.73 -0.08
CA TYR A 82 -8.27 -9.43 1.08
C TYR A 82 -8.96 -8.35 1.90
N ARG A 83 -8.78 -8.42 3.22
CA ARG A 83 -9.19 -7.39 4.17
C ARG A 83 -8.24 -7.39 5.37
N LEU A 84 -8.21 -6.31 6.14
CA LEU A 84 -7.47 -6.30 7.40
C LEU A 84 -7.99 -7.37 8.37
N SER A 85 -7.08 -8.07 9.01
CA SER A 85 -7.38 -8.86 10.20
C SER A 85 -7.48 -7.94 11.43
N PRO A 86 -7.98 -8.41 12.59
CA PRO A 86 -7.94 -7.62 13.83
C PRO A 86 -6.51 -7.16 14.22
N ARG A 87 -5.51 -8.00 13.96
CA ARG A 87 -4.09 -7.66 14.15
C ARG A 87 -3.64 -6.61 13.13
N GLY A 88 -4.11 -6.72 11.89
CA GLY A 88 -3.90 -5.74 10.83
C GLY A 88 -4.39 -4.34 11.20
N GLU A 89 -5.61 -4.23 11.73
CA GLU A 89 -6.19 -2.96 12.18
C GLU A 89 -5.35 -2.31 13.30
N ALA A 90 -4.96 -3.09 14.31
CA ALA A 90 -4.10 -2.61 15.39
C ALA A 90 -2.73 -2.15 14.87
N MET A 91 -2.14 -2.88 13.92
CA MET A 91 -0.87 -2.51 13.31
C MET A 91 -1.00 -1.24 12.46
N LEU A 92 -2.05 -1.13 11.66
CA LEU A 92 -2.34 0.06 10.86
C LEU A 92 -2.47 1.30 11.75
N ALA A 93 -3.17 1.21 12.89
CA ALA A 93 -3.29 2.32 13.82
C ALA A 93 -1.91 2.82 14.31
N ARG A 94 -1.01 1.90 14.66
CA ARG A 94 0.36 2.21 15.09
C ARG A 94 1.19 2.84 13.98
N LEU A 95 1.19 2.24 12.79
CA LEU A 95 1.92 2.77 11.63
C LEU A 95 1.40 4.13 11.19
N ALA A 96 0.09 4.36 11.26
CA ALA A 96 -0.50 5.65 10.95
C ALA A 96 -0.12 6.74 11.98
N ALA A 97 0.01 6.39 13.25
CA ALA A 97 0.50 7.32 14.26
C ALA A 97 1.98 7.67 14.01
N GLU A 98 2.82 6.67 13.74
CA GLU A 98 4.23 6.85 13.41
C GLU A 98 4.42 7.75 12.18
N TRP A 99 3.68 7.46 11.10
CA TRP A 99 3.72 8.27 9.88
C TRP A 99 3.36 9.72 10.13
N ARG A 100 2.27 10.00 10.87
CA ARG A 100 1.87 11.37 11.20
C ARG A 100 2.95 12.10 12.00
N GLY A 101 3.60 11.43 12.94
CA GLY A 101 4.70 11.99 13.73
C GLY A 101 5.92 12.34 12.87
N LEU A 102 6.31 11.42 11.99
CA LEU A 102 7.41 11.62 11.04
C LEU A 102 7.10 12.77 10.07
N SER A 103 5.93 12.74 9.42
CA SER A 103 5.51 13.80 8.50
C SER A 103 5.48 15.16 9.19
N ALA A 104 4.91 15.26 10.39
CA ALA A 104 4.88 16.52 11.13
C ALA A 104 6.28 17.03 11.52
N SER A 105 7.26 16.14 11.67
CA SER A 105 8.65 16.52 11.94
C SER A 105 9.34 17.03 10.68
N LEU A 106 9.15 16.36 9.55
CA LEU A 106 9.68 16.77 8.25
C LEU A 106 9.08 18.09 7.77
N GLU A 107 7.77 18.28 7.92
CA GLU A 107 7.07 19.53 7.58
C GLU A 107 7.57 20.74 8.38
N LYS A 108 8.19 20.55 9.55
CA LYS A 108 8.84 21.64 10.29
C LYS A 108 10.22 22.02 9.75
N MET A 109 10.83 21.14 8.96
CA MET A 109 12.15 21.35 8.39
C MET A 109 12.09 21.96 6.98
N LEU A 110 10.94 21.83 6.31
CA LEU A 110 10.65 22.40 4.99
C LEU A 110 10.10 23.82 5.14
#